data_AF-A0A920ALS0-F1
#
_entry.id   AF-A0A920ALS0-F1
#
_cell.length_a   1.000
_cell.length_b   1.000
_cell.length_c   1.000
_cell.angle_alpha   90.00
_cell.angle_beta   90.00
_cell.angle_gamma   90.00
#
_symmetry.space_group_name_H-M   'P 1'
#
loop_
_entity.id
_entity.type
_entity.pdbx_description
1 polymer ?
#
loop_
_entity_poly.entity_id
_entity_poly.type
_entity_poly.pdbx_seq_one_letter_code
_entity_poly.pdbx_strand_id
1 'polypeptide(L)' 'MKTIFKIGSKSHTLKYQRKMSEGEVKKMKSFVTSKGIKIEKTGKFKIIDISDQKDSRTFKITL' A
#
# COMPACT_ATOMS: atom_id res chain seq x y z
N MET A 1 7.09 -6.55 10.37
CA MET A 1 6.43 -6.75 9.05
C MET A 1 5.68 -5.49 8.64
N LYS A 2 6.01 -4.89 7.48
CA LYS A 2 5.39 -3.62 7.04
C LYS A 2 4.89 -3.67 5.59
N THR A 3 3.85 -2.90 5.29
CA THR A 3 3.36 -2.70 3.93
C THR A 3 3.72 -1.31 3.43
N ILE A 4 4.30 -1.23 2.24
CA ILE A 4 4.77 0.00 1.61
C ILE A 4 4.02 0.18 0.30
N PHE A 5 3.43 1.36 0.08
CA PHE A 5 2.85 1.75 -1.19
C PHE A 5 3.82 2.66 -1.94
N LYS A 6 4.18 2.27 -3.15
CA LYS A 6 4.98 3.09 -4.06
C LYS A 6 4.03 3.73 -5.07
N ILE A 7 3.82 5.03 -4.93
CA ILE A 7 2.93 5.85 -5.77
C ILE A 7 3.82 6.80 -6.57
N GLY A 8 4.03 6.49 -7.85
CA GLY A 8 5.03 7.15 -8.68
C GLY A 8 6.43 7.04 -8.06
N SER A 9 7.05 8.18 -7.77
CA SER A 9 8.38 8.25 -7.14
C SER A 9 8.34 8.22 -5.61
N LYS A 10 7.17 8.37 -4.99
CA LYS A 10 7.02 8.47 -3.52
C LYS A 10 6.68 7.10 -2.92
N SER A 11 7.29 6.81 -1.77
CA SER A 11 7.03 5.61 -0.98
C SER A 11 6.31 5.97 0.32
N HIS A 12 5.18 5.33 0.58
CA HIS A 12 4.32 5.54 1.74
C HIS A 12 4.25 4.26 2.56
N THR A 13 4.82 4.27 3.76
CA THR A 13 4.72 3.13 4.69
C THR A 13 3.39 3.21 5.44
N LEU A 14 2.60 2.13 5.38
CA LEU A 14 1.31 2.06 6.05
C LEU A 14 1.47 1.86 7.57
N LYS A 15 0.49 2.32 8.36
CA LYS A 15 0.50 2.24 9.83
C LYS A 15 0.35 0.81 10.37
N TYR A 16 -0.08 -0.13 9.54
CA TYR A 16 -0.46 -1.47 9.96
C TYR A 16 0.74 -2.33 10.35
N GLN A 17 0.62 -3.07 11.46
CA GLN A 17 1.69 -3.91 12.03
C GLN A 17 1.92 -5.24 11.30
N ARG A 18 1.26 -5.45 10.14
CA ARG A 18 1.30 -6.69 9.35
C ARG A 18 1.52 -6.41 7.86
N LYS A 19 1.99 -7.43 7.12
CA LYS A 19 1.96 -7.42 5.66
C LYS A 19 0.51 -7.63 5.19
N MET A 20 -0.06 -6.67 4.48
CA MET A 20 -1.36 -6.86 3.83
C MET A 20 -1.26 -7.86 2.66
N SER A 21 -2.30 -8.67 2.51
CA SER A 21 -2.51 -9.48 1.30
C SER A 21 -3.05 -8.63 0.15
N GLU A 22 -2.85 -9.07 -1.09
CA GLU A 22 -3.38 -8.37 -2.26
C GLU A 22 -4.91 -8.27 -2.22
N GLY A 23 -5.60 -9.32 -1.79
CA GLY A 23 -7.05 -9.36 -1.65
C GLY A 23 -7.58 -8.31 -0.67
N GLU A 24 -6.91 -8.14 0.48
CA GLU A 24 -7.23 -7.06 1.43
C GLU A 24 -7.00 -5.68 0.83
N VAL A 25 -5.85 -5.49 0.18
CA VAL A 25 -5.52 -4.23 -0.49
C VAL A 25 -6.58 -3.90 -1.52
N LYS A 26 -7.11 -4.87 -2.29
CA LYS A 26 -8.19 -4.63 -3.27
C LYS A 26 -9.53 -4.27 -2.62
N LYS A 27 -9.90 -4.90 -1.51
CA LYS A 27 -11.19 -4.66 -0.83
C LYS A 27 -11.25 -3.33 -0.08
N MET A 28 -10.13 -2.84 0.44
CA MET A 28 -10.11 -1.59 1.20
C MET A 28 -10.38 -0.36 0.34
N LYS A 29 -11.10 0.63 0.90
CA LYS A 29 -11.40 1.92 0.27
C LYS A 29 -10.31 2.98 0.50
N SER A 30 -9.61 2.90 1.62
CA SER A 30 -8.55 3.83 1.98
C SER A 30 -7.55 3.19 2.94
N PHE A 31 -6.38 3.81 3.05
CA PHE A 31 -5.27 3.35 3.88
C PHE A 31 -4.70 4.50 4.68
N VAL A 32 -4.19 4.22 5.88
CA VAL A 32 -3.52 5.24 6.71
C VAL A 32 -2.03 4.94 6.76
N THR A 33 -1.22 5.96 6.50
CA THR A 33 0.23 5.89 6.59
C THR A 33 0.69 5.97 8.04
N SER A 34 1.90 5.48 8.31
CA SER A 34 2.59 5.64 9.59
C SER A 34 2.69 7.11 10.06
N LYS A 35 2.67 8.06 9.12
CA LYS A 35 2.69 9.51 9.37
C LYS A 35 1.29 10.12 9.61
N GLY A 36 0.24 9.30 9.68
CA GLY A 36 -1.14 9.76 9.88
C GLY A 36 -1.86 10.24 8.61
N ILE A 37 -1.19 10.27 7.46
CA ILE A 37 -1.81 10.69 6.18
C ILE A 37 -2.73 9.57 5.68
N LYS A 38 -3.96 9.92 5.33
CA LYS A 38 -4.93 9.01 4.68
C LYS A 38 -4.72 9.03 3.16
N ILE A 39 -4.65 7.83 2.58
CA ILE A 39 -4.60 7.58 1.13
C ILE A 39 -5.94 6.99 0.74
N GLU A 40 -6.74 7.75 -0.01
CA GLU A 40 -8.02 7.28 -0.54
C GLU A 40 -7.81 6.67 -1.93
N LYS A 41 -8.42 5.52 -2.19
CA LYS A 41 -8.40 4.96 -3.53
C LYS A 41 -9.29 5.79 -4.45
N THR A 42 -8.75 6.16 -5.61
CA THR A 42 -9.55 6.74 -6.68
C THR A 42 -9.99 5.65 -7.66
N GLY A 43 -10.87 5.98 -8.61
CA GLY A 43 -11.30 5.05 -9.67
C GLY A 43 -10.15 4.60 -10.60
N LYS A 44 -8.98 5.25 -10.53
CA LYS A 44 -7.77 4.85 -11.26
C LYS A 44 -6.86 3.91 -10.46
N PHE A 45 -7.29 3.49 -9.27
CA PHE A 45 -6.49 2.61 -8.42
C PHE A 45 -6.16 1.30 -9.13
N LYS A 46 -4.87 1.03 -9.32
CA LYS A 46 -4.39 -0.21 -9.91
C LYS A 46 -3.08 -0.63 -9.25
N ILE A 47 -2.97 -1.91 -8.92
CA ILE A 47 -1.70 -2.51 -8.49
C ILE A 47 -0.92 -2.83 -9.77
N ILE A 48 0.24 -2.20 -9.93
CA ILE A 48 1.14 -2.42 -11.07
C ILE A 48 2.06 -3.61 -10.78
N ASP A 49 2.60 -3.66 -9.56
CA ASP A 49 3.61 -4.64 -9.18
C ASP A 49 3.58 -4.93 -7.67
N ILE A 50 3.98 -6.13 -7.29
CA ILE A 50 4.05 -6.58 -5.90
C ILE A 50 5.42 -7.19 -5.65
N SER A 51 6.18 -6.59 -4.75
CA SER A 51 7.46 -7.12 -4.29
C SER A 51 7.34 -7.56 -2.83
N ASP A 52 7.45 -8.88 -2.60
CA ASP A 52 7.52 -9.44 -1.26
C ASP A 52 8.99 -9.60 -0.84
N GLN A 53 9.33 -9.03 0.30
CA GLN A 53 10.60 -9.22 0.99
C GLN A 53 10.33 -9.80 2.36
N LYS A 54 11.33 -10.44 2.99
CA LYS A 54 11.22 -11.12 4.28
C LYS A 54 10.41 -10.31 5.32
N ASP A 55 10.71 -9.03 5.49
CA ASP A 55 10.07 -8.15 6.49
C ASP A 55 9.10 -7.09 5.93
N SER A 56 8.97 -6.97 4.62
CA SER A 56 8.10 -5.97 4.00
C SER A 56 7.47 -6.42 2.70
N ARG A 57 6.24 -5.96 2.44
CA ARG A 57 5.59 -6.10 1.14
C ARG A 57 5.39 -4.72 0.53
N THR A 58 5.96 -4.52 -0.66
CA THR A 58 5.84 -3.27 -1.40
C THR A 58 4.86 -3.46 -2.53
N PHE A 59 3.82 -2.63 -2.56
CA PHE A 59 2.87 -2.54 -3.67
C PHE A 59 3.20 -1.30 -4.49
N LYS A 60 3.56 -1.49 -5.75
CA LYS A 60 3.59 -0.38 -6.71
C LYS A 60 2.16 -0.16 -7.18
N ILE A 61 1.60 1.00 -6.86
CA ILE A 61 0.21 1.32 -7.17
C ILE A 61 0.11 2.63 -7.94
N THR A 62 -0.90 2.72 -8.78
CA THR A 62 -1.43 3.97 -9.29
C THR A 62 -2.65 4.33 -8.46
N LEU A 63 -2.85 5.62 -8.20
CA LEU A 63 -4.07 6.15 -7.60
C LEU A 63 -4.94 6.81 -8.65
#